data_AF-A0A4Q2YE71-F1
#
_entry.id   AF-A0A4Q2YE71-F1
#
_cell.length_a   1.000
_cell.length_b   1.000
_cell.length_c   1.000
_cell.angle_alpha   90.00
_cell.angle_beta   90.00
_cell.angle_gamma   90.00
#
_symmetry.space_group_name_H-M   'P 1'
#
loop_
_entity.id
_entity.type
_entity.pdbx_description
1 polymer ?
#
loop_
_entity_poly.entity_id
_entity_poly.type
_entity_poly.pdbx_seq_one_letter_code
_entity_poly.pdbx_strand_id
1 'polypeptide(L)'
;MPSSGDARPAAIQEQAKQAVLLADEYGILRRPAETAAEFDVSGEKALVSGTEHWVDFDDTRRLVIKITRPPGFGLIPYVRSSPIIDLRNPGAAPVMRETVEFTVATPLEYLERWLDANELFSDNVRLVSVIQWGNGQVSFSITQPQYHGVPAHPQAITDFFLRAGWTSIPNQGGHSIFYNYNWQVLAIDVEPRNCYFNQGYLLPFDPILHRPGEALKDHLGLYPG
;
A
#
# COMPACT_ATOMS: atom_id res chain seq x y z
N MET A 1 -14.72 9.73 22.56
CA MET A 1 -14.34 9.59 21.14
C MET A 1 -14.73 8.18 20.72
N PRO A 2 -15.64 7.99 19.75
CA PRO A 2 -16.05 6.65 19.36
C PRO A 2 -14.85 5.91 18.78
N SER A 3 -14.68 4.65 19.18
CA SER A 3 -13.60 3.78 18.73
C SER A 3 -13.59 3.69 17.20
N SER A 4 -12.46 4.01 16.60
CA SER A 4 -12.20 4.11 15.15
C SER A 4 -12.42 2.81 14.35
N GLY A 5 -12.79 1.70 14.99
CA GLY A 5 -12.97 0.40 14.34
C GLY A 5 -14.21 0.30 13.44
N ASP A 6 -15.35 0.86 13.85
CA ASP A 6 -16.64 0.66 13.15
C ASP A 6 -16.80 1.56 11.91
N ALA A 7 -16.03 2.64 11.81
CA ALA A 7 -16.15 3.59 10.68
C ALA A 7 -15.45 3.10 9.41
N ARG A 8 -14.40 2.28 9.53
CA ARG A 8 -13.54 1.94 8.38
C ARG A 8 -14.19 0.98 7.37
N PRO A 9 -14.85 -0.13 7.76
CA PRO A 9 -15.57 -0.97 6.81
C PRO A 9 -16.66 -0.20 6.06
N ALA A 10 -17.37 0.69 6.75
CA ALA A 10 -18.37 1.57 6.13
C ALA A 10 -17.73 2.55 5.13
N ALA A 11 -16.59 3.16 5.48
CA ALA A 11 -15.83 4.02 4.59
C ALA A 11 -15.33 3.28 3.34
N ILE A 12 -14.81 2.06 3.49
CA ILE A 12 -14.39 1.21 2.36
C ILE A 12 -15.57 0.98 1.40
N GLN A 13 -16.72 0.59 1.94
CA GLN A 13 -17.91 0.33 1.12
C GLN A 13 -18.42 1.59 0.41
N GLU A 14 -18.49 2.71 1.13
CA GLU A 14 -18.98 3.97 0.57
C GLU A 14 -18.05 4.50 -0.52
N GLN A 15 -16.75 4.54 -0.26
CA GLN A 15 -15.77 4.96 -1.26
C GLN A 15 -15.72 4.01 -2.46
N ALA A 16 -15.90 2.70 -2.27
CA ALA A 16 -15.96 1.75 -3.38
C ALA A 16 -17.19 2.00 -4.27
N LYS A 17 -18.36 2.32 -3.69
CA LYS A 17 -19.55 2.72 -4.46
C LYS A 17 -19.31 4.00 -5.25
N GLN A 18 -18.71 5.01 -4.61
CA GLN A 18 -18.37 6.27 -5.28
C GLN A 18 -17.39 6.04 -6.43
N ALA A 19 -16.36 5.21 -6.23
CA ALA A 19 -15.41 4.86 -7.27
C ALA A 19 -16.07 4.16 -8.47
N VAL A 20 -17.06 3.28 -8.23
CA VAL A 20 -17.84 2.64 -9.30
C VAL A 20 -18.65 3.69 -10.08
N LEU A 21 -19.35 4.59 -9.40
CA LEU A 21 -20.14 5.65 -10.06
C LEU A 21 -19.26 6.55 -10.93
N LEU A 22 -18.15 7.04 -10.39
CA LEU A 22 -17.20 7.87 -11.12
C LEU A 22 -16.58 7.09 -12.29
N ALA A 23 -16.20 5.83 -12.08
CA ALA A 23 -15.62 5.03 -13.15
C ALA A 23 -16.58 4.81 -14.31
N ASP A 24 -17.89 4.71 -14.06
CA ASP A 24 -18.92 4.62 -15.10
C ASP A 24 -18.99 5.94 -15.88
N GLU A 25 -19.01 7.08 -15.17
CA GLU A 25 -19.00 8.43 -15.76
C GLU A 25 -17.77 8.67 -16.65
N TYR A 26 -16.58 8.25 -16.19
CA TYR A 26 -15.33 8.39 -16.93
C TYR A 26 -15.07 7.26 -17.95
N GLY A 27 -15.97 6.29 -18.08
CA GLY A 27 -15.85 5.19 -19.06
C GLY A 27 -14.74 4.18 -18.77
N ILE A 28 -14.28 4.10 -17.53
CA ILE A 28 -13.22 3.18 -17.07
C ILE A 28 -13.76 2.02 -16.20
N LEU A 29 -15.08 1.93 -16.00
CA LEU A 29 -15.71 0.83 -15.28
C LEU A 29 -15.76 -0.45 -16.11
N ARG A 30 -15.40 -1.57 -15.49
CA ARG A 30 -15.45 -2.92 -16.05
C ARG A 30 -16.32 -3.83 -15.18
N ARG A 31 -17.14 -4.64 -15.82
CA ARG A 31 -18.05 -5.61 -15.18
C ARG A 31 -17.85 -6.97 -15.85
N PRO A 32 -16.74 -7.68 -15.54
CA PRO A 32 -16.44 -8.98 -16.12
C PRO A 32 -17.52 -9.98 -15.72
N ALA A 33 -17.75 -10.98 -16.56
CA ALA A 33 -18.83 -11.95 -16.32
C ALA A 33 -18.50 -12.83 -15.11
N GLU A 34 -17.27 -13.35 -14.99
CA GLU A 34 -16.99 -14.35 -13.96
C GLU A 34 -15.58 -14.32 -13.34
N THR A 35 -14.50 -13.94 -14.05
CA THR A 35 -13.14 -14.09 -13.49
C THR A 35 -12.14 -13.00 -13.88
N ALA A 36 -11.07 -12.87 -13.08
CA ALA A 36 -9.96 -11.97 -13.38
C ALA A 36 -9.20 -12.35 -14.67
N ALA A 37 -9.37 -13.58 -15.19
CA ALA A 37 -8.74 -14.02 -16.44
C ALA A 37 -9.22 -13.20 -17.65
N GLU A 38 -10.37 -12.52 -17.57
CA GLU A 38 -10.84 -11.58 -18.60
C GLU A 38 -9.97 -10.31 -18.69
N PHE A 39 -9.05 -10.10 -17.74
CA PHE A 39 -8.07 -9.00 -17.75
C PHE A 39 -6.64 -9.47 -18.07
N ASP A 40 -6.44 -10.72 -18.51
CA ASP A 40 -5.17 -11.15 -19.08
C ASP A 40 -4.96 -10.42 -20.41
N VAL A 41 -4.17 -9.35 -20.36
CA VAL A 41 -3.79 -8.54 -21.53
C VAL A 41 -2.69 -9.23 -22.31
N SER A 42 -1.86 -10.05 -21.65
CA SER A 42 -0.78 -10.78 -22.30
C SER A 42 -1.28 -11.88 -23.24
N GLY A 43 -2.42 -12.51 -22.92
CA GLY A 43 -3.01 -13.63 -23.67
C GLY A 43 -2.14 -14.89 -23.71
N GLU A 44 -0.95 -14.85 -23.13
CA GLU A 44 0.09 -15.88 -23.21
C GLU A 44 0.53 -16.38 -21.83
N LYS A 45 0.31 -15.61 -20.76
CA LYS A 45 0.71 -15.96 -19.39
C LYS A 45 -0.43 -15.71 -18.42
N ALA A 46 -0.83 -16.76 -17.70
CA ALA A 46 -1.76 -16.63 -16.58
C ALA A 46 -1.28 -15.56 -15.58
N LEU A 47 -2.21 -14.76 -15.08
CA LEU A 47 -1.96 -13.73 -14.06
C LEU A 47 -1.11 -14.28 -12.91
N VAL A 48 0.00 -13.60 -12.62
CA VAL A 48 0.82 -13.93 -11.44
C VAL A 48 0.06 -13.46 -10.20
N SER A 49 -0.20 -14.39 -9.29
CA SER A 49 -1.00 -14.13 -8.10
C SER A 49 -0.11 -13.77 -6.91
N GLY A 50 -0.15 -12.51 -6.49
CA GLY A 50 0.40 -12.04 -5.23
C GLY A 50 -0.64 -12.07 -4.11
N THR A 51 -0.24 -11.67 -2.90
CA THR A 51 -1.14 -11.63 -1.73
C THR A 51 -2.21 -10.54 -1.87
N GLU A 52 -1.84 -9.36 -2.36
CA GLU A 52 -2.73 -8.19 -2.48
C GLU A 52 -3.22 -7.94 -3.92
N HIS A 53 -2.49 -8.42 -4.93
CA HIS A 53 -2.77 -8.14 -6.33
C HIS A 53 -2.67 -9.38 -7.23
N TRP A 54 -3.46 -9.38 -8.29
CA TRP A 54 -3.11 -10.09 -9.51
C TRP A 54 -2.22 -9.19 -10.36
N VAL A 55 -1.18 -9.77 -10.96
CA VAL A 55 -0.17 -9.05 -11.74
C VAL A 55 -0.10 -9.60 -13.16
N ASP A 56 -0.15 -8.70 -14.14
CA ASP A 56 0.06 -8.98 -15.56
C ASP A 56 1.19 -8.09 -16.12
N PHE A 57 1.71 -8.45 -17.27
CA PHE A 57 2.80 -7.75 -17.96
C PHE A 57 2.41 -7.44 -19.40
N ASP A 58 2.37 -6.15 -19.74
CA ASP A 58 2.29 -5.67 -21.13
C ASP A 58 3.71 -5.44 -21.62
N ASP A 59 4.36 -6.50 -22.12
CA ASP A 59 5.75 -6.46 -22.62
C ASP A 59 5.91 -5.51 -23.81
N THR A 60 4.83 -5.29 -24.59
CA THR A 60 4.84 -4.38 -25.74
C THR A 60 4.97 -2.93 -25.28
N ARG A 61 4.20 -2.54 -24.26
CA ARG A 61 4.22 -1.18 -23.69
C ARG A 61 5.21 -1.02 -22.54
N ARG A 62 5.87 -2.09 -22.11
CA ARG A 62 6.77 -2.13 -20.95
C ARG A 62 6.07 -1.67 -19.67
N LEU A 63 4.85 -2.18 -19.45
CA LEU A 63 4.04 -1.87 -18.27
C LEU A 63 3.75 -3.13 -17.47
N VAL A 64 3.60 -2.95 -16.16
CA VAL A 64 3.03 -3.95 -15.26
C VAL A 64 1.62 -3.49 -14.92
N ILE A 65 0.66 -4.40 -15.01
CA ILE A 65 -0.72 -4.18 -14.60
C ILE A 65 -0.92 -4.85 -13.25
N LYS A 66 -1.42 -4.12 -12.27
CA LYS A 66 -1.76 -4.65 -10.94
C LYS A 66 -3.24 -4.46 -10.68
N ILE A 67 -3.93 -5.54 -10.36
CA ILE A 67 -5.36 -5.54 -10.02
C ILE A 67 -5.49 -5.91 -8.55
N THR A 68 -6.07 -5.04 -7.72
CA THR A 68 -6.27 -5.33 -6.29
C THR A 68 -7.19 -6.53 -6.10
N ARG A 69 -6.88 -7.37 -5.11
CA ARG A 69 -7.69 -8.54 -4.77
C ARG A 69 -8.75 -8.17 -3.73
N PRO A 70 -10.04 -8.41 -4.00
CA PRO A 70 -11.07 -8.22 -2.99
C PRO A 70 -10.82 -9.09 -1.74
N PRO A 71 -11.23 -8.63 -0.53
CA PRO A 71 -12.03 -7.43 -0.27
C PRO A 71 -11.20 -6.14 -0.10
N GLY A 72 -9.89 -6.15 -0.37
CA GLY A 72 -9.00 -5.06 0.01
C GLY A 72 -8.40 -4.25 -1.15
N PHE A 73 -7.91 -3.06 -0.81
CA PHE A 73 -7.18 -2.16 -1.69
C PHE A 73 -5.73 -2.02 -1.21
N GLY A 74 -5.11 -3.13 -0.85
CA GLY A 74 -3.79 -3.15 -0.21
C GLY A 74 -3.82 -2.81 1.28
N LEU A 75 -2.65 -2.57 1.88
CA LEU A 75 -2.46 -2.33 3.32
C LEU A 75 -2.02 -0.90 3.66
N ILE A 76 -2.44 -0.44 4.84
CA ILE A 76 -1.93 0.77 5.51
C ILE A 76 -1.50 0.48 6.95
N PRO A 77 -0.54 1.23 7.52
CA PRO A 77 -0.17 1.12 8.92
C PRO A 77 -1.23 1.77 9.84
N TYR A 78 -1.40 1.22 11.03
CA TYR A 78 -2.17 1.84 12.11
C TYR A 78 -1.60 1.42 13.48
N VAL A 79 -1.88 2.22 14.52
CA VAL A 79 -1.49 1.88 15.89
C VAL A 79 -2.58 1.01 16.50
N ARG A 80 -2.20 -0.18 16.97
CA ARG A 80 -3.07 -1.05 17.77
C ARG A 80 -2.57 -1.11 19.20
N SER A 81 -3.48 -0.88 20.14
CA SER A 81 -3.24 -1.11 21.57
C SER A 81 -3.74 -2.50 21.95
N SER A 82 -2.85 -3.34 22.47
CA SER A 82 -3.15 -4.71 22.88
C SER A 82 -2.68 -4.97 24.32
N PRO A 83 -3.48 -5.68 25.14
CA PRO A 83 -3.06 -6.01 26.50
C PRO A 83 -1.95 -7.06 26.49
N ILE A 84 -0.87 -6.80 27.22
CA ILE A 84 0.13 -7.80 27.59
C ILE A 84 -0.27 -8.38 28.94
N ILE A 85 -0.51 -9.70 28.94
CA ILE A 85 -0.80 -10.47 30.14
C ILE A 85 0.52 -11.05 30.66
N ASP A 86 0.88 -10.72 31.90
CA ASP A 86 2.00 -11.36 32.56
C ASP A 86 1.59 -12.78 32.99
N LEU A 87 2.02 -13.78 32.22
CA LEU A 87 1.76 -15.19 32.53
C LEU A 87 2.43 -15.65 33.83
N ARG A 88 3.43 -14.91 34.34
CA ARG A 88 4.09 -15.20 35.62
C ARG A 88 3.35 -14.59 36.81
N ASN A 89 2.48 -13.61 36.57
CA ASN A 89 1.60 -13.02 37.57
C ASN A 89 0.20 -12.78 36.99
N PRO A 90 -0.64 -13.83 36.89
CA PRO A 90 -1.97 -13.74 36.27
C PRO A 90 -2.96 -12.79 36.98
N GLY A 91 -2.63 -12.33 38.20
CA GLY A 91 -3.42 -11.35 38.94
C GLY A 91 -2.99 -9.89 38.72
N ALA A 92 -1.91 -9.65 37.98
CA ALA A 92 -1.48 -8.30 37.64
C ALA A 92 -2.43 -7.67 36.61
N ALA A 93 -2.65 -6.35 36.74
CA ALA A 93 -3.37 -5.59 35.72
C ALA A 93 -2.61 -5.68 34.38
N PRO A 94 -3.30 -5.93 33.25
CA PRO A 94 -2.65 -5.97 31.95
C PRO A 94 -1.95 -4.64 31.62
N VAL A 95 -0.74 -4.72 31.10
CA VAL A 95 -0.02 -3.55 30.57
C VAL A 95 -0.40 -3.39 29.11
N MET A 96 -0.90 -2.23 28.72
CA MET A 96 -1.21 -1.96 27.32
C MET A 96 0.09 -1.71 26.56
N ARG A 97 0.29 -2.45 25.46
CA ARG A 97 1.35 -2.19 24.49
C ARG A 97 0.74 -1.73 23.20
N GLU A 98 1.30 -0.64 22.69
CA GLU A 98 1.01 -0.17 21.35
C GLU A 98 2.02 -0.74 20.36
N THR A 99 1.52 -1.15 19.20
CA THR A 99 2.34 -1.62 18.08
C THR A 99 1.78 -1.08 16.78
N VAL A 100 2.66 -0.84 15.81
CA VAL A 100 2.25 -0.62 14.42
C VAL A 100 1.81 -1.95 13.83
N GLU A 101 0.56 -2.03 13.42
CA GLU A 101 -0.02 -3.15 12.67
C GLU A 101 -0.51 -2.66 11.29
N PHE A 102 -0.95 -3.59 10.44
CA PHE A 102 -1.49 -3.27 9.11
C PHE A 102 -2.96 -3.64 9.00
N THR A 103 -3.72 -2.80 8.30
CA THR A 103 -5.12 -3.04 7.98
C THR A 103 -5.39 -2.73 6.52
N VAL A 104 -6.52 -3.22 6.00
CA VAL A 104 -6.94 -2.98 4.61
C VAL A 104 -7.11 -1.48 4.37
N ALA A 105 -6.49 -0.97 3.31
CA ALA A 105 -6.64 0.40 2.83
C ALA A 105 -8.08 0.67 2.35
N THR A 106 -8.55 1.89 2.56
CA THR A 106 -9.70 2.41 1.84
C THR A 106 -9.33 2.66 0.37
N PRO A 107 -10.31 2.68 -0.55
CA PRO A 107 -10.06 3.02 -1.95
C PRO A 107 -9.29 4.32 -2.14
N LEU A 108 -9.59 5.38 -1.38
CA LEU A 108 -8.89 6.66 -1.49
C LEU A 108 -7.44 6.56 -0.99
N GLU A 109 -7.20 5.96 0.17
CA GLU A 109 -5.83 5.78 0.69
C GLU A 109 -4.95 4.97 -0.27
N TYR A 110 -5.52 3.98 -0.98
CA TYR A 110 -4.79 3.24 -2.00
C TYR A 110 -4.42 4.10 -3.21
N LEU A 111 -5.33 4.97 -3.68
CA LEU A 111 -5.03 5.87 -4.80
C LEU A 111 -4.03 6.95 -4.38
N GLU A 112 -4.16 7.49 -3.17
CA GLU A 112 -3.22 8.45 -2.58
C GLU A 112 -1.80 7.86 -2.50
N ARG A 113 -1.66 6.59 -2.09
CA ARG A 113 -0.37 5.88 -2.11
C ARG A 113 0.31 5.95 -3.47
N TRP A 114 -0.43 5.80 -4.57
CA TRP A 114 0.15 5.84 -5.91
C TRP A 114 0.35 7.26 -6.44
N LEU A 115 -0.46 8.23 -6.02
CA LEU A 115 -0.17 9.65 -6.25
C LEU A 115 1.15 10.03 -5.58
N ASP A 116 1.37 9.60 -4.33
CA ASP A 116 2.61 9.83 -3.60
C ASP A 116 3.80 9.14 -4.27
N ALA A 117 3.62 7.94 -4.82
CA ALA A 117 4.68 7.26 -5.56
C ALA A 117 5.10 8.06 -6.81
N ASN A 118 4.13 8.58 -7.55
CA ASN A 118 4.39 9.44 -8.72
C ASN A 118 5.11 10.74 -8.30
N GLU A 119 4.68 11.38 -7.21
CA GLU A 119 5.26 12.64 -6.74
C GLU A 119 6.67 12.46 -6.18
N LEU A 120 6.86 11.48 -5.29
CA LEU A 120 8.09 11.30 -4.51
C LEU A 120 9.18 10.54 -5.26
N PHE A 121 8.79 9.64 -6.17
CA PHE A 121 9.73 8.77 -6.89
C PHE A 121 9.72 9.01 -8.41
N SER A 122 9.00 10.03 -8.89
CA SER A 122 8.83 10.29 -10.33
C SER A 122 8.32 9.08 -11.10
N ASP A 123 7.48 8.28 -10.45
CA ASP A 123 6.79 7.15 -11.07
C ASP A 123 5.70 7.66 -12.02
N ASN A 124 5.11 6.76 -12.81
CA ASN A 124 4.01 7.04 -13.72
C ASN A 124 2.92 5.96 -13.58
N VAL A 125 2.49 5.73 -12.35
CA VAL A 125 1.37 4.86 -12.02
C VAL A 125 0.06 5.52 -12.40
N ARG A 126 -0.83 4.77 -13.05
CA ARG A 126 -2.14 5.28 -13.50
C ARG A 126 -3.24 4.30 -13.17
N LEU A 127 -4.38 4.79 -12.69
CA LEU A 127 -5.61 4.02 -12.63
C LEU A 127 -6.15 3.81 -14.06
N VAL A 128 -6.31 2.54 -14.45
CA VAL A 128 -6.78 2.16 -15.79
C VAL A 128 -8.23 1.71 -15.76
N SER A 129 -8.64 1.00 -14.71
CA SER A 129 -10.03 0.61 -14.54
C SER A 129 -10.43 0.45 -13.08
N VAL A 130 -11.73 0.63 -12.84
CA VAL A 130 -12.42 0.11 -11.66
C VAL A 130 -13.20 -1.11 -12.13
N ILE A 131 -13.12 -2.19 -11.38
CA ILE A 131 -13.75 -3.47 -11.70
C ILE A 131 -14.82 -3.74 -10.64
N GLN A 132 -16.05 -3.90 -11.06
CA GLN A 132 -17.15 -4.35 -10.21
C GLN A 132 -17.45 -5.82 -10.54
N TRP A 133 -17.16 -6.72 -9.60
CA TRP A 133 -17.37 -8.16 -9.74
C TRP A 133 -18.85 -8.51 -9.56
N GLY A 134 -19.26 -9.69 -10.05
CA GLY A 134 -20.65 -10.16 -9.94
C GLY A 134 -21.17 -10.29 -8.50
N ASN A 135 -20.27 -10.48 -7.52
CA ASN A 135 -20.61 -10.49 -6.09
C ASN A 135 -20.68 -9.09 -5.45
N GLY A 136 -20.56 -8.02 -6.24
CA GLY A 136 -20.59 -6.63 -5.79
C GLY A 136 -19.28 -6.10 -5.21
N GLN A 137 -18.24 -6.93 -5.09
CA GLN A 137 -16.92 -6.47 -4.67
C GLN A 137 -16.27 -5.59 -5.76
N VAL A 138 -15.33 -4.76 -5.34
CA VAL A 138 -14.65 -3.80 -6.23
C VAL A 138 -13.14 -4.02 -6.18
N SER A 139 -12.51 -3.93 -7.34
CA SER A 139 -11.05 -3.92 -7.51
C SER A 139 -10.61 -2.71 -8.32
N PHE A 140 -9.38 -2.24 -8.10
CA PHE A 140 -8.73 -1.24 -8.93
C PHE A 140 -7.63 -1.89 -9.75
N SER A 141 -7.59 -1.57 -11.04
CA SER A 141 -6.51 -1.92 -11.95
C SER A 141 -5.67 -0.70 -12.22
N ILE A 142 -4.39 -0.77 -11.86
CA ILE A 142 -3.40 0.26 -12.16
C ILE A 142 -2.38 -0.26 -13.17
N THR A 143 -1.80 0.63 -13.96
CA THR A 143 -0.55 0.39 -14.67
C THR A 143 0.59 1.07 -13.95
N GLN A 144 1.77 0.46 -13.96
CA GLN A 144 3.03 1.04 -13.52
C GLN A 144 4.12 0.70 -14.56
N PRO A 145 5.21 1.47 -14.64
CA PRO A 145 6.37 1.11 -15.45
C PRO A 145 6.92 -0.28 -15.09
N GLN A 146 7.36 -1.03 -16.09
CA GLN A 146 8.11 -2.26 -15.87
C GLN A 146 9.53 -1.90 -15.45
N TYR A 147 9.83 -2.16 -14.18
CA TYR A 147 11.14 -1.90 -13.62
C TYR A 147 12.15 -2.99 -14.03
N HIS A 148 13.36 -2.55 -14.36
CA HIS A 148 14.49 -3.43 -14.64
C HIS A 148 15.64 -3.08 -13.72
N GLY A 149 16.27 -4.10 -13.14
CA GLY A 149 17.38 -3.96 -12.21
C GLY A 149 17.66 -5.26 -11.47
N VAL A 150 18.53 -5.18 -10.48
CA VAL A 150 18.77 -6.26 -9.52
C VAL A 150 18.04 -5.96 -8.22
N PRO A 151 17.57 -6.96 -7.45
CA PRO A 151 17.02 -6.72 -6.12
C PRO A 151 17.97 -5.84 -5.29
N ALA A 152 17.45 -4.77 -4.70
CA ALA A 152 18.27 -3.81 -3.99
C ALA A 152 18.81 -4.40 -2.68
N HIS A 153 20.08 -4.15 -2.36
CA HIS A 153 20.64 -4.51 -1.08
C HIS A 153 20.03 -3.64 0.03
N PRO A 154 19.73 -4.17 1.25
CA PRO A 154 19.12 -3.38 2.33
C PRO A 154 19.86 -2.07 2.66
N GLN A 155 21.19 -2.12 2.63
CA GLN A 155 22.00 -0.92 2.86
C GLN A 155 21.85 0.12 1.75
N ALA A 156 21.73 -0.31 0.48
CA ALA A 156 21.50 0.61 -0.63
C ALA A 156 20.13 1.29 -0.54
N ILE A 157 19.11 0.57 -0.05
CA ILE A 157 17.79 1.14 0.24
C ILE A 157 17.92 2.23 1.30
N THR A 158 18.52 1.89 2.45
CA THR A 158 18.70 2.83 3.57
C THR A 158 19.47 4.07 3.13
N ASP A 159 20.60 3.89 2.45
CA ASP A 159 21.43 5.00 1.99
C ASP A 159 20.71 5.89 0.98
N PHE A 160 19.87 5.31 0.11
CA PHE A 160 19.04 6.08 -0.82
C PHE A 160 18.07 7.00 -0.08
N PHE A 161 17.29 6.45 0.85
CA PHE A 161 16.30 7.22 1.62
C PHE A 161 16.98 8.33 2.43
N LEU A 162 18.08 8.03 3.12
CA LEU A 162 18.81 9.03 3.90
C LEU A 162 19.39 10.15 3.03
N ARG A 163 20.00 9.82 1.88
CA ARG A 163 20.51 10.83 0.93
C ARG A 163 19.39 11.66 0.30
N ALA A 164 18.19 11.10 0.14
CA ALA A 164 17.01 11.80 -0.34
C ALA A 164 16.30 12.64 0.74
N GLY A 165 16.91 12.79 1.93
CA GLY A 165 16.39 13.64 3.01
C GLY A 165 15.30 12.99 3.87
N TRP A 166 15.11 11.67 3.75
CA TRP A 166 14.20 10.94 4.63
C TRP A 166 14.89 10.60 5.95
N THR A 167 14.09 10.48 7.00
CA THR A 167 14.54 10.08 8.33
C THR A 167 14.15 8.64 8.59
N SER A 168 15.11 7.80 8.97
CA SER A 168 14.81 6.44 9.44
C SER A 168 14.14 6.50 10.80
N ILE A 169 12.97 5.87 10.93
CA ILE A 169 12.24 5.79 12.19
C ILE A 169 12.54 4.44 12.84
N PRO A 170 13.09 4.41 14.07
CA PRO A 170 13.30 3.17 14.79
C PRO A 170 11.98 2.41 14.97
N ASN A 171 11.93 1.15 14.54
CA ASN A 171 10.74 0.32 14.66
C ASN A 171 11.10 -1.06 15.24
N GLN A 172 10.28 -1.54 16.18
CA GLN A 172 10.41 -2.89 16.74
C GLN A 172 9.68 -3.95 15.89
N GLY A 173 8.85 -3.54 14.93
CA GLY A 173 7.98 -4.38 14.11
C GLY A 173 8.61 -5.00 12.86
N GLY A 174 9.94 -4.95 12.71
CA GLY A 174 10.67 -5.68 11.68
C GLY A 174 10.66 -5.09 10.26
N HIS A 175 9.78 -4.14 9.94
CA HIS A 175 9.83 -3.38 8.68
C HIS A 175 10.62 -2.09 8.87
N SER A 176 11.46 -1.77 7.87
CA SER A 176 12.10 -0.46 7.78
C SER A 176 11.03 0.62 7.56
N ILE A 177 11.04 1.65 8.39
CA ILE A 177 10.15 2.81 8.28
C ILE A 177 10.99 4.04 8.04
N PHE A 178 10.68 4.78 6.97
CA PHE A 178 11.27 6.08 6.70
C PHE A 178 10.17 7.14 6.70
N TYR A 179 10.48 8.33 7.19
CA TYR A 179 9.57 9.48 7.17
C TYR A 179 10.17 10.65 6.43
N ASN A 180 9.39 11.26 5.54
CA ASN A 180 9.76 12.51 4.92
C ASN A 180 8.96 13.68 5.52
N TYR A 181 9.65 14.58 6.22
CA TYR A 181 9.04 15.72 6.88
C TYR A 181 8.47 16.76 5.92
N ASN A 182 9.08 16.93 4.74
CA ASN A 182 8.63 17.96 3.78
C ASN A 182 7.29 17.61 3.15
N TRP A 183 7.04 16.32 2.91
CA TRP A 183 5.79 15.83 2.32
C TRP A 183 4.85 15.18 3.35
N GLN A 184 5.31 14.99 4.58
CA GLN A 184 4.61 14.33 5.67
C GLN A 184 4.16 12.89 5.34
N VAL A 185 4.99 12.15 4.58
CA VAL A 185 4.72 10.79 4.11
C VAL A 185 5.66 9.79 4.76
N LEU A 186 5.12 8.66 5.22
CA LEU A 186 5.86 7.46 5.60
C LEU A 186 6.09 6.59 4.37
N ALA A 187 7.26 5.98 4.29
CA ALA A 187 7.55 4.85 3.42
C ALA A 187 7.83 3.61 4.26
N ILE A 188 7.03 2.57 4.05
CA ILE A 188 7.08 1.28 4.73
C ILE A 188 7.15 0.16 3.68
N ASP A 189 7.66 -0.99 4.08
CA ASP A 189 7.86 -2.16 3.22
C ASP A 189 8.78 -1.89 2.01
N VAL A 190 9.71 -0.96 2.19
CA VAL A 190 10.84 -0.72 1.28
C VAL A 190 11.92 -1.77 1.52
N GLU A 191 11.61 -2.99 1.12
CA GLU A 191 12.48 -4.16 1.30
C GLU A 191 13.05 -4.63 -0.06
N PRO A 192 14.12 -5.46 -0.10
CA PRO A 192 14.72 -5.95 -1.34
C PRO A 192 13.73 -6.58 -2.34
N ARG A 193 12.62 -7.14 -1.85
CA ARG A 193 11.56 -7.71 -2.69
C ARG A 193 10.67 -6.68 -3.39
N ASN A 194 10.68 -5.43 -2.96
CA ASN A 194 9.84 -4.32 -3.45
C ASN A 194 10.68 -3.17 -4.05
N CYS A 195 11.99 -3.37 -4.16
CA CYS A 195 12.94 -2.36 -4.62
C CYS A 195 13.96 -2.99 -5.56
N TYR A 196 14.07 -2.44 -6.77
CA TYR A 196 15.21 -2.72 -7.64
C TYR A 196 16.27 -1.63 -7.52
N PHE A 197 17.51 -2.01 -7.82
CA PHE A 197 18.60 -1.07 -8.01
C PHE A 197 19.04 -1.13 -9.47
N ASN A 198 19.13 0.03 -10.11
CA ASN A 198 19.53 0.15 -11.50
C ASN A 198 20.34 1.43 -11.71
N GLN A 199 21.52 1.31 -12.32
CA GLN A 199 22.37 2.45 -12.71
C GLN A 199 22.59 3.50 -11.60
N GLY A 200 22.73 3.08 -10.34
CA GLY A 200 22.96 3.99 -9.20
C GLY A 200 21.70 4.53 -8.54
N TYR A 201 20.51 4.18 -9.04
CA TYR A 201 19.23 4.63 -8.52
C TYR A 201 18.43 3.47 -7.92
N LEU A 202 17.70 3.78 -6.86
CA LEU A 202 16.71 2.89 -6.28
C LEU A 202 15.38 3.08 -7.03
N LEU A 203 14.70 1.98 -7.32
CA LEU A 203 13.41 1.93 -7.98
C LEU A 203 12.43 1.19 -7.05
N PRO A 204 11.79 1.88 -6.09
CA PRO A 204 10.71 1.31 -5.30
C PRO A 204 9.50 1.08 -6.20
N PHE A 205 8.93 -0.12 -6.19
CA PHE A 205 7.80 -0.47 -7.08
C PHE A 205 6.58 -1.03 -6.34
N ASP A 206 6.70 -1.25 -5.03
CA ASP A 206 5.56 -1.59 -4.19
C ASP A 206 5.68 -1.09 -2.74
N PRO A 207 6.19 0.13 -2.47
CA PRO A 207 6.25 0.64 -1.11
C PRO A 207 4.85 0.98 -0.58
N ILE A 208 4.61 0.77 0.72
CA ILE A 208 3.46 1.33 1.41
C ILE A 208 3.79 2.80 1.73
N LEU A 209 3.16 3.72 0.99
CA LEU A 209 3.22 5.16 1.25
C LEU A 209 1.96 5.59 2.00
N HIS A 210 2.14 6.33 3.09
CA HIS A 210 1.03 6.72 3.95
C HIS A 210 1.29 8.05 4.66
N ARG A 211 0.29 8.94 4.67
CA ARG A 211 0.29 10.14 5.51
C ARG A 211 -0.29 9.78 6.90
N PRO A 212 0.55 9.67 7.94
CA PRO A 212 0.09 9.22 9.25
C PRO A 212 -0.89 10.21 9.88
N GLY A 213 -1.94 9.71 10.54
CA GLY A 213 -2.74 10.51 11.48
C GLY A 213 -2.01 10.73 12.81
N GLU A 214 -2.58 11.57 13.68
CA GLU A 214 -1.95 11.97 14.97
C GLU A 214 -1.52 10.79 15.83
N ALA A 215 -2.40 9.78 16.01
CA ALA A 215 -2.05 8.61 16.82
C ALA A 215 -0.78 7.88 16.32
N LEU A 216 -0.59 7.76 15.00
CA LEU A 216 0.59 7.12 14.42
C LEU A 216 1.81 8.04 14.50
N LYS A 217 1.64 9.35 14.32
CA LYS A 217 2.72 10.34 14.51
C LYS A 217 3.25 10.32 15.94
N ASP A 218 2.36 10.33 16.92
CA ASP A 218 2.68 10.32 18.36
C ASP A 218 3.41 9.03 18.73
N HIS A 219 2.86 7.88 18.31
CA HIS A 219 3.45 6.57 18.58
C HIS A 219 4.86 6.43 17.99
N LEU A 220 5.09 6.97 16.78
CA LEU A 220 6.38 6.94 16.12
C LEU A 220 7.33 8.07 16.59
N GLY A 221 6.86 9.00 17.43
CA GLY A 221 7.65 10.14 17.88
C GLY A 221 8.11 11.04 16.72
N LEU A 222 7.28 11.23 15.69
CA LEU A 222 7.70 11.95 14.48
C LEU A 222 8.01 13.42 14.76
N TYR A 223 7.30 14.05 15.69
CA TYR A 223 7.55 15.44 16.08
C TYR A 223 7.97 15.49 17.55
N PRO A 224 9.13 16.08 17.89
CA PRO A 224 9.45 16.34 19.28
C PRO A 224 8.42 17.30 19.87
N GLY A 225 7.84 16.92 21.02
CA GLY A 225 6.97 17.77 21.83
C GLY A 225 7.73 18.85 22.59
#